data_AF-A0A7S0EQ77-F1
#
_entry.id   AF-A0A7S0EQ77-F1
#
_cell.length_a   1.000
_cell.length_b   1.000
_cell.length_c   1.000
_cell.angle_alpha   90.00
_cell.angle_beta   90.00
_cell.angle_gamma   90.00
#
_symmetry.space_group_name_H-M   'P 1'
#
loop_
_entity.id
_entity.type
_entity.pdbx_description
1 polymer ?
#
loop_
_entity_poly.entity_id
_entity_poly.type
_entity_poly.pdbx_seq_one_letter_code
_entity_poly.pdbx_strand_id
1 'polypeptide(L)'
;RPSSRRQRPGTATREAKKGKAKGAEEQEPPSLQRLDQYVEGMYDGVEAATQATHQILQLARSPDNLEGLLNNESLLGLLARLLKEEGRKSMDLAINIIYIIYSFSNFSQFHQLLQQAHVGDNIMRLIDLEIQ
;
A
#
# COMPACT_ATOMS: atom_id res chain seq x y z
N ARG A 1 42.66 -11.71 61.50
CA ARG A 1 41.80 -12.85 61.90
C ARG A 1 40.36 -12.52 61.47
N PRO A 2 39.59 -13.51 60.98
CA PRO A 2 38.55 -13.36 59.95
C PRO A 2 37.17 -13.02 60.54
N SER A 3 36.16 -12.66 59.74
CA SER A 3 34.98 -13.53 59.50
C SER A 3 34.13 -13.05 58.32
N SER A 4 33.85 -14.01 57.44
CA SER A 4 33.11 -13.98 56.18
C SER A 4 31.61 -13.67 56.31
N ARG A 5 31.02 -13.01 55.31
CA ARG A 5 29.70 -13.41 54.77
C ARG A 5 29.53 -13.02 53.30
N ARG A 6 29.34 -14.04 52.46
CA ARG A 6 28.96 -13.95 51.03
C ARG A 6 27.46 -13.61 50.88
N GLN A 7 27.12 -12.84 49.85
CA GLN A 7 25.91 -12.93 49.00
C GLN A 7 26.11 -12.00 47.79
N ARG A 8 26.54 -12.55 46.64
CA ARG A 8 25.81 -12.86 45.39
C ARG A 8 25.41 -11.63 44.52
N PRO A 9 25.49 -11.76 43.18
CA PRO A 9 25.78 -10.67 42.27
C PRO A 9 24.51 -10.05 41.66
N GLY A 10 24.46 -8.72 41.60
CA GLY A 10 23.45 -7.98 40.86
C GLY A 10 23.61 -8.19 39.35
N THR A 11 22.56 -8.71 38.73
CA THR A 11 22.35 -8.77 37.29
C THR A 11 21.89 -7.41 36.78
N ALA A 12 22.67 -6.73 35.95
CA ALA A 12 22.19 -5.68 35.05
C ALA A 12 23.19 -5.47 33.90
N THR A 13 22.97 -6.29 32.87
CA THR A 13 23.00 -5.98 31.43
C THR A 13 24.19 -5.19 30.85
N ARG A 14 24.97 -5.93 30.05
CA ARG A 14 25.94 -5.42 29.06
C ARG A 14 25.28 -4.44 28.10
N GLU A 15 25.97 -3.35 27.84
CA GLU A 15 25.81 -2.52 26.65
C GLU A 15 25.89 -3.38 25.39
N ALA A 16 25.00 -3.16 24.42
CA ALA A 16 25.36 -3.16 23.00
C ALA A 16 24.20 -2.71 22.10
N LYS A 17 24.50 -1.63 21.37
CA LYS A 17 24.16 -1.41 19.96
C LYS A 17 22.72 -1.04 19.62
N LYS A 18 22.49 0.27 19.67
CA LYS A 18 22.13 1.14 18.53
C LYS A 18 22.16 0.41 17.17
N GLY A 19 21.11 -0.34 16.87
CA GLY A 19 20.71 -0.69 15.52
C GLY A 19 19.98 0.51 14.95
N LYS A 20 20.74 1.44 14.38
CA LYS A 20 20.24 2.59 13.62
C LYS A 20 19.43 1.99 12.45
N ALA A 21 18.09 2.04 12.55
CA ALA A 21 17.23 1.82 11.40
C ALA A 21 17.72 2.78 10.31
N LYS A 22 18.31 2.22 9.26
CA LYS A 22 18.84 2.97 8.14
C LYS A 22 17.66 3.65 7.44
N GLY A 23 17.72 4.98 7.39
CA GLY A 23 17.03 5.81 6.41
C GLY A 23 15.53 5.56 6.26
N ALA A 24 14.74 6.03 7.22
CA ALA A 24 13.48 6.64 6.81
C ALA A 24 13.89 7.93 6.09
N GLU A 25 14.09 7.87 4.77
CA GLU A 25 13.97 9.06 3.95
C GLU A 25 12.62 9.69 4.34
N GLU A 26 12.62 10.97 4.67
CA GLU A 26 11.38 11.72 4.89
C GLU A 26 10.62 11.69 3.55
N GLN A 27 9.84 10.63 3.34
CA GLN A 27 9.00 10.48 2.17
C GLN A 27 7.96 11.59 2.28
N GLU A 28 8.11 12.59 1.43
CA GLU A 28 7.21 13.72 1.34
C GLU A 28 5.77 13.22 1.19
N PRO A 29 4.81 13.74 1.98
CA PRO A 29 3.47 13.16 2.05
C PRO A 29 2.80 13.11 0.68
N PRO A 30 2.07 12.02 0.35
CA PRO A 30 1.41 11.86 -0.94
C PRO A 30 0.55 13.08 -1.28
N SER A 31 0.62 13.54 -2.53
CA SER A 31 -0.12 14.71 -3.00
C SER A 31 -0.77 14.46 -4.37
N LEU A 32 -1.99 14.96 -4.55
CA LEU A 32 -2.69 14.95 -5.83
C LEU A 32 -1.93 15.68 -6.95
N GLN A 33 -1.08 16.66 -6.62
CA GLN A 33 -0.25 17.36 -7.63
C GLN A 33 0.77 16.43 -8.29
N ARG A 34 1.05 15.27 -7.68
CA ARG A 34 1.98 14.25 -8.18
C ARG A 34 1.26 13.01 -8.70
N LEU A 35 -0.06 13.07 -8.88
CA LEU A 35 -0.85 11.93 -9.35
C LEU A 35 -0.31 11.36 -10.66
N ASP A 36 0.07 12.21 -11.60
CA ASP A 36 0.63 11.77 -12.89
C ASP A 36 1.93 10.98 -12.72
N GLN A 37 2.80 11.38 -11.78
CA GLN A 37 4.04 10.65 -11.48
C GLN A 37 3.74 9.26 -10.90
N TYR A 38 2.72 9.15 -10.04
CA TYR A 38 2.30 7.86 -9.52
C TYR A 38 1.71 7.00 -10.64
N VAL A 39 0.94 7.59 -11.55
CA VAL A 39 0.37 6.86 -12.70
C VAL A 39 1.46 6.35 -13.64
N GLU A 40 2.47 7.18 -13.95
CA GLU A 40 3.64 6.78 -14.74
C GLU A 40 4.41 5.64 -14.07
N GLY A 41 4.66 5.72 -12.76
CA GLY A 41 5.37 4.69 -12.01
C GLY A 41 4.68 3.32 -12.00
N MET A 42 3.38 3.24 -12.27
CA MET A 42 2.67 1.97 -12.44
C MET A 42 3.09 1.19 -13.70
N TYR A 43 3.77 1.82 -14.66
CA TYR A 43 4.28 1.17 -15.87
C TYR A 43 5.70 0.61 -15.68
N ASP A 44 6.40 0.96 -14.60
CA ASP A 44 7.82 0.63 -14.37
C ASP A 44 8.04 -0.72 -13.64
N GLY A 45 7.11 -1.65 -13.82
CA GLY A 45 7.17 -3.00 -13.23
C GLY A 45 6.54 -3.11 -11.84
N VAL A 46 6.52 -4.34 -11.30
CA VAL A 46 5.71 -4.70 -10.12
C VAL A 46 6.10 -3.94 -8.85
N GLU A 47 7.39 -3.76 -8.60
CA GLU A 47 7.88 -3.08 -7.39
C GLU A 47 7.55 -1.58 -7.42
N ALA A 48 7.82 -0.91 -8.55
CA ALA A 48 7.46 0.49 -8.77
C ALA A 48 5.94 0.69 -8.72
N ALA A 49 5.16 -0.20 -9.36
CA ALA A 49 3.72 -0.21 -9.28
C ALA A 49 3.20 -0.38 -7.84
N THR A 50 3.86 -1.20 -7.02
CA THR A 50 3.49 -1.38 -5.61
C THR A 50 3.69 -0.09 -4.83
N GLN A 51 4.80 0.61 -5.05
CA GLN A 51 5.05 1.91 -4.40
C GLN A 51 4.10 3.00 -4.90
N ALA A 52 3.88 3.08 -6.21
CA ALA A 52 2.96 4.05 -6.81
C ALA A 52 1.52 3.87 -6.30
N THR A 53 1.01 2.64 -6.33
CA THR A 53 -0.33 2.32 -5.80
C THR A 53 -0.43 2.56 -4.30
N HIS A 54 0.66 2.40 -3.54
CA HIS A 54 0.67 2.77 -2.13
C HIS A 54 0.43 4.28 -1.94
N GLN A 55 1.08 5.14 -2.73
CA GLN A 55 0.86 6.60 -2.66
C GLN A 55 -0.58 6.97 -3.03
N ILE A 56 -1.13 6.36 -4.07
CA ILE A 56 -2.53 6.57 -4.49
C ILE A 56 -3.50 6.09 -3.41
N LEU A 57 -3.24 4.96 -2.76
CA LEU A 57 -4.03 4.47 -1.65
C LEU A 57 -4.07 5.47 -0.50
N GLN A 58 -2.93 6.07 -0.15
CA GLN A 58 -2.88 7.07 0.91
C GLN A 58 -3.73 8.30 0.58
N LEU A 59 -3.77 8.71 -0.69
CA LEU A 59 -4.66 9.78 -1.15
C LEU A 59 -6.14 9.36 -1.05
N ALA A 60 -6.48 8.15 -1.51
CA ALA A 60 -7.84 7.63 -1.56
C ALA A 60 -8.49 7.43 -0.18
N ARG A 61 -7.70 7.37 0.90
CA ARG A 61 -8.20 7.31 2.28
C ARG A 61 -8.90 8.60 2.72
N SER A 62 -8.62 9.73 2.07
CA SER A 62 -9.32 10.98 2.31
C SER A 62 -10.44 11.15 1.29
N PRO A 63 -11.73 11.22 1.71
CA PRO A 63 -12.85 11.44 0.80
C PRO A 63 -12.69 12.70 -0.07
N ASP A 64 -12.08 13.76 0.48
CA ASP A 64 -11.85 15.03 -0.23
C ASP A 64 -10.94 14.88 -1.46
N ASN A 65 -10.12 13.84 -1.50
CA ASN A 65 -9.23 13.58 -2.63
C ASN A 65 -9.89 12.77 -3.75
N LEU A 66 -11.05 12.15 -3.50
CA LEU A 66 -11.66 11.20 -4.45
C LEU A 66 -12.09 11.88 -5.74
N GLU A 67 -12.62 13.11 -5.66
CA GLU A 67 -12.95 13.90 -6.85
C GLU A 67 -11.68 14.23 -7.67
N GLY A 68 -10.57 14.55 -6.99
CA GLY A 68 -9.27 14.76 -7.64
C GLY A 68 -8.74 13.51 -8.34
N LEU A 69 -8.93 12.33 -7.73
CA LEU A 69 -8.56 11.04 -8.34
C LEU A 69 -9.48 10.69 -9.52
N LEU A 70 -10.76 11.07 -9.48
CA LEU A 70 -11.73 10.84 -10.56
C LEU A 70 -11.37 11.61 -11.84
N ASN A 71 -10.74 12.78 -11.71
CA ASN A 71 -10.30 13.57 -12.86
C ASN A 71 -9.26 12.85 -13.73
N ASN A 72 -8.58 11.82 -13.21
CA ASN A 72 -7.75 10.95 -14.03
C ASN A 72 -8.59 9.75 -14.51
N GLU A 73 -9.24 9.91 -15.66
CA GLU A 73 -10.15 8.89 -16.23
C GLU A 73 -9.45 7.55 -16.52
N SER A 74 -8.13 7.57 -16.75
CA SER A 74 -7.33 6.37 -17.04
C SER A 74 -6.98 5.54 -15.79
N LEU A 75 -7.02 6.15 -14.61
CA LEU A 75 -6.54 5.56 -13.36
C LEU A 75 -7.24 4.24 -13.05
N LEU A 76 -8.57 4.21 -13.12
CA LEU A 76 -9.33 3.01 -12.79
C LEU A 76 -9.04 1.86 -13.77
N GLY A 77 -8.96 2.16 -15.07
CA GLY A 77 -8.65 1.16 -16.09
C GLY A 77 -7.26 0.56 -15.89
N LEU A 78 -6.28 1.40 -15.54
CA LEU A 78 -4.91 0.97 -15.26
C LEU A 78 -4.85 0.10 -13.99
N LEU A 79 -5.50 0.51 -12.90
CA LEU A 79 -5.59 -0.27 -11.66
C LEU A 79 -6.23 -1.65 -11.89
N ALA A 80 -7.33 -1.69 -12.66
CA ALA A 80 -8.01 -2.95 -12.99
C ALA A 80 -7.10 -3.89 -13.82
N ARG A 81 -6.36 -3.33 -14.79
CA ARG A 81 -5.38 -4.09 -15.58
C ARG A 81 -4.24 -4.63 -14.71
N LEU A 82 -3.66 -3.78 -13.86
CA LEU A 82 -2.57 -4.17 -12.94
C LEU A 82 -3.00 -5.29 -11.99
N LEU A 83 -4.21 -5.18 -11.41
CA LEU A 83 -4.74 -6.21 -10.52
C LEU A 83 -4.86 -7.57 -11.24
N LYS A 84 -5.31 -7.56 -12.50
CA LYS A 84 -5.49 -8.77 -13.31
C LYS A 84 -4.16 -9.40 -13.74
N GLU A 85 -3.20 -8.60 -14.18
CA GLU A 85 -1.95 -9.06 -14.80
C GLU A 85 -0.84 -9.32 -13.78
N GLU A 86 -0.75 -8.45 -12.77
CA GLU A 86 0.39 -8.36 -11.84
C GLU A 86 -0.01 -8.66 -10.38
N GLY A 87 -1.31 -8.64 -10.05
CA GLY A 87 -1.81 -8.83 -8.69
C GLY A 87 -1.40 -10.16 -8.05
N ARG A 88 -1.21 -11.22 -8.83
CA ARG A 88 -0.72 -12.52 -8.32
C ARG A 88 0.78 -12.53 -8.01
N LYS A 89 1.54 -11.57 -8.56
CA LYS A 89 2.99 -11.50 -8.38
C LYS A 89 3.37 -10.70 -7.13
N SER A 90 2.46 -9.84 -6.64
CA SER A 90 2.64 -9.04 -5.43
C SER A 90 1.32 -8.90 -4.68
N MET A 91 1.26 -9.51 -3.50
CA MET A 91 0.10 -9.41 -2.62
C MET A 91 -0.11 -7.96 -2.16
N ASP A 92 0.97 -7.23 -1.86
CA ASP A 92 0.90 -5.83 -1.45
C ASP A 92 0.30 -4.95 -2.56
N LEU A 93 0.65 -5.22 -3.82
CA LEU A 93 0.06 -4.54 -4.97
C LEU A 93 -1.44 -4.80 -5.05
N ALA A 94 -1.85 -6.06 -4.97
CA ALA A 94 -3.26 -6.44 -5.02
C ALA A 94 -4.05 -5.78 -3.88
N ILE A 95 -3.52 -5.82 -2.67
CA ILE A 95 -4.10 -5.18 -1.49
C ILE A 95 -4.28 -3.68 -1.71
N ASN A 96 -3.23 -2.98 -2.17
CA ASN A 96 -3.31 -1.54 -2.43
C ASN A 96 -4.45 -1.21 -3.40
N ILE A 97 -4.51 -1.93 -4.52
CA ILE A 97 -5.51 -1.71 -5.56
C ILE A 97 -6.92 -2.01 -5.05
N ILE A 98 -7.12 -3.10 -4.31
CA ILE A 98 -8.43 -3.47 -3.74
C ILE A 98 -8.91 -2.38 -2.77
N TYR A 99 -8.04 -1.84 -1.93
CA TYR A 99 -8.42 -0.77 -1.00
C TYR A 99 -8.72 0.57 -1.72
N ILE A 100 -8.03 0.88 -2.82
CA ILE A 100 -8.36 2.04 -3.65
C ILE A 100 -9.76 1.86 -4.25
N ILE A 101 -10.03 0.70 -4.84
CA ILE A 101 -11.34 0.35 -5.41
C ILE A 101 -12.44 0.41 -4.35
N TYR A 102 -12.19 -0.09 -3.14
CA TYR A 102 -13.10 0.05 -2.01
C TYR A 102 -13.40 1.51 -1.70
N SER A 103 -12.38 2.36 -1.65
CA SER A 103 -12.54 3.80 -1.42
C SER A 103 -13.40 4.45 -2.52
N PHE A 104 -13.16 4.08 -3.79
CA PHE A 104 -13.99 4.53 -4.91
C PHE A 104 -15.42 4.02 -4.83
N SER A 105 -15.65 2.80 -4.34
CA SER A 105 -17.01 2.25 -4.20
C SER A 105 -17.87 3.01 -3.18
N ASN A 106 -17.24 3.75 -2.26
CA ASN A 106 -17.93 4.62 -1.31
C ASN A 106 -18.28 6.01 -1.89
N PHE A 107 -17.88 6.30 -3.14
CA PHE A 107 -18.14 7.57 -3.82
C PHE A 107 -19.06 7.35 -5.03
N SER A 108 -20.27 7.89 -4.97
CA SER A 108 -21.33 7.60 -5.96
C SER A 108 -20.95 7.96 -7.39
N GLN A 109 -20.12 8.99 -7.60
CA GLN A 109 -19.66 9.38 -8.93
C GLN A 109 -18.74 8.33 -9.59
N PHE A 110 -18.10 7.45 -8.80
CA PHE A 110 -17.31 6.34 -9.33
C PHE A 110 -18.14 5.10 -9.71
N HIS A 111 -19.42 5.01 -9.30
CA HIS A 111 -20.20 3.77 -9.45
C HIS A 111 -20.37 3.34 -10.91
N GLN A 112 -20.60 4.28 -11.83
CA GLN A 112 -20.70 3.99 -13.27
C GLN A 112 -19.37 3.49 -13.84
N LEU A 113 -18.25 4.12 -13.48
CA LEU A 113 -16.92 3.69 -13.92
C LEU A 113 -16.55 2.31 -13.38
N LEU A 114 -16.85 2.02 -12.10
CA LEU A 114 -16.59 0.71 -11.49
C LEU A 114 -17.36 -0.43 -12.18
N GLN A 115 -18.61 -0.18 -12.59
CA GLN A 115 -19.38 -1.14 -13.38
C GLN A 115 -18.76 -1.40 -14.76
N GLN A 116 -18.35 -0.35 -15.47
CA GLN A 116 -17.76 -0.45 -16.80
C GLN A 116 -16.39 -1.14 -16.80
N ALA A 117 -15.60 -0.96 -15.75
CA ALA A 117 -14.29 -1.60 -15.61
C ALA A 117 -14.36 -3.09 -15.19
N HIS A 118 -15.55 -3.70 -15.09
CA HIS A 118 -15.77 -5.10 -14.70
C HIS A 118 -15.03 -5.48 -13.39
N VAL A 119 -14.95 -4.54 -12.45
CA VAL A 119 -14.12 -4.68 -11.26
C VAL A 119 -14.59 -5.84 -10.39
N GLY A 120 -15.91 -6.03 -10.25
CA GLY A 120 -16.49 -7.14 -9.50
C GLY A 120 -16.07 -8.52 -10.02
N ASP A 121 -16.11 -8.72 -11.35
CA ASP A 121 -15.74 -10.00 -11.97
C ASP A 121 -14.24 -10.31 -11.79
N ASN A 122 -13.38 -9.28 -11.85
CA ASN A 122 -11.95 -9.44 -11.64
C ASN A 122 -11.63 -9.82 -10.18
N ILE A 123 -12.32 -9.23 -9.21
CA ILE A 123 -12.15 -9.56 -7.78
C ILE A 123 -12.63 -10.98 -7.50
N MET A 124 -13.80 -11.38 -8.02
CA MET A 124 -14.32 -12.74 -7.84
C MET A 124 -13.35 -13.80 -8.37
N ARG A 125 -12.78 -13.59 -9.57
CA ARG A 125 -11.77 -14.51 -10.11
C ARG A 125 -10.54 -14.59 -9.23
N LEU A 126 -10.07 -13.48 -8.68
CA LEU A 126 -8.90 -13.46 -7.78
C LEU A 126 -9.15 -14.31 -6.52
N ILE A 127 -10.36 -14.22 -5.95
CA ILE A 127 -10.77 -15.02 -4.79
C ILE A 127 -10.85 -16.51 -5.14
N ASP A 128 -11.46 -16.87 -6.28
CA ASP A 128 -11.59 -18.27 -6.70
C ASP A 128 -10.24 -18.99 -6.81
N LEU A 129 -9.18 -18.25 -7.09
CA LEU A 129 -7.81 -18.77 -7.25
C LEU A 129 -7.07 -18.95 -5.93
N GLU A 130 -7.47 -18.24 -4.87
CA GLU A 130 -6.90 -18.38 -3.52
C GLU A 130 -7.53 -19.58 -2.78
N ILE A 131 -8.67 -20.10 -3.27
CA ILE A 131 -9.42 -21.20 -2.66
C ILE A 131 -9.04 -22.57 -3.25
N GLN A 132 -8.33 -22.60 -4.39
CA GLN A 132 -7.81 -23.82 -5.02
C GLN A 132 -6.40 -24.17 -4.55
#